data_AF-A0A6L5XFC4-F1
#
_entry.id   AF-A0A6L5XFC4-F1
#
_cell.length_a   1.000
_cell.length_b   1.000
_cell.length_c   1.000
_cell.angle_alpha   90.00
_cell.angle_beta   90.00
_cell.angle_gamma   90.00
#
_symmetry.space_group_name_H-M   'P 1'
#
loop_
_entity.id
_entity.type
_entity.pdbx_description
1 polymer ?
#
loop_
_entity_poly.entity_id
_entity_poly.type
_entity_poly.pdbx_seq_one_letter_code
_entity_poly.pdbx_strand_id
1 'polypeptide(L)'
;MKKILLTCLCMAALTASAQNPFAYGISAILPEGNQFVEGYAEALPISYTLNAAATKVAINFYKDGATTPVKTVELTAAEALTAGTHTADVAVSDLKNGAYTWSITATGAAITSPVEMDKAIQFWSPYGIAIDNNPESAHFGRVLCGESQASAPSTYFSQQHGGIGLFEFDPQLNFVARYDGGLSMANFKYPKGAQSTAFHVKKVRISKDGRVFVGMLDCVNNPIYELDPNDLSKWTPIFNGTLAADTTGIVTNAEGKTVAIASAAFDIVGSGKDLKIVNLSSKYGMSYSYENYSCNEYALGTATSWSDPISASTMVMPLDGQYTISAQSVSLAYDQDGNGIWYAQYRGEPTDAQPALKHVSRGADGNWTEDYSDIKTVVRGGGIAYNTDYSLLAIPKGNNKLGIYKVAAGTSSTAQQAAALANPTLTELYTITTTKLRGFNDIAFDCANNLYACDNGKETLVEVQLPRDNNDCEVAARSAFNFKVTLSTGVNDLTAAKTVSSVRYYNVSGQESAEPFQGVNIVVTNYTDGSHTTTKVVK
;
A
#
# COMPACT_ATOMS: atom_id res chain seq x y z
N MET A 1 -12.11 52.94 28.69
CA MET A 1 -11.86 51.64 29.34
C MET A 1 -12.69 50.57 28.65
N LYS A 2 -12.06 49.68 27.86
CA LYS A 2 -12.56 48.32 27.58
C LYS A 2 -11.34 47.52 27.12
N LYS A 3 -10.83 46.71 28.05
CA LYS A 3 -9.64 45.87 27.88
C LYS A 3 -9.94 44.81 26.82
N ILE A 4 -9.12 44.78 25.78
CA ILE A 4 -9.01 43.64 24.86
C ILE A 4 -8.29 42.55 25.67
N LEU A 5 -9.00 41.46 25.93
CA LEU A 5 -8.47 40.29 26.63
C LEU A 5 -7.64 39.51 25.61
N LEU A 6 -6.31 39.62 25.73
CA LEU A 6 -5.37 38.79 25.00
C LEU A 6 -5.38 37.40 25.65
N THR A 7 -6.09 36.45 25.07
CA THR A 7 -6.10 35.07 25.52
C THR A 7 -4.73 34.47 25.20
N CYS A 8 -3.96 34.16 26.24
CA CYS A 8 -2.73 33.39 26.13
C CYS A 8 -3.02 32.07 25.40
N LEU A 9 -2.40 31.86 24.23
CA LEU A 9 -2.18 30.53 23.69
C LEU A 9 -1.32 29.78 24.71
N CYS A 10 -1.94 28.88 25.47
CA CYS A 10 -1.18 27.81 26.09
C CYS A 10 -0.60 26.98 24.95
N MET A 11 0.73 27.02 24.79
CA MET A 11 1.47 25.97 24.11
C MET A 11 1.08 24.66 24.80
N ALA A 12 0.18 23.90 24.18
CA ALA A 12 0.01 22.51 24.53
C ALA A 12 1.36 21.85 24.26
N ALA A 13 2.00 21.36 25.32
CA ALA A 13 3.15 20.49 25.18
C ALA A 13 2.72 19.36 24.24
N LEU A 14 3.44 19.22 23.13
CA LEU A 14 3.25 18.19 22.12
C LEU A 14 3.51 16.83 22.81
N THR A 15 2.50 16.23 23.42
CA THR A 15 2.60 14.82 23.81
C THR A 15 2.54 14.03 22.52
N ALA A 16 3.68 13.50 22.10
CA ALA A 16 3.76 12.63 20.93
C ALA A 16 2.68 11.53 21.06
N SER A 17 1.95 11.30 19.97
CA SER A 17 0.92 10.25 19.92
C SER A 17 1.59 8.89 20.18
N ALA A 18 0.89 7.98 20.87
CA ALA A 18 1.34 6.61 21.05
C ALA A 18 1.25 5.76 19.76
N GLN A 19 0.85 6.37 18.64
CA GLN A 19 0.70 5.74 17.32
C GLN A 19 1.92 5.98 16.44
N ASN A 20 2.33 4.97 15.66
CA ASN A 20 3.43 5.18 14.72
C ASN A 20 2.98 6.09 13.57
N PRO A 21 3.67 7.22 13.33
CA PRO A 21 3.29 8.14 12.28
C PRO A 21 3.81 7.69 10.93
N PHE A 22 3.06 7.99 9.88
CA PHE A 22 3.46 7.97 8.49
C PHE A 22 2.75 9.11 7.74
N ALA A 23 3.34 9.50 6.62
CA ALA A 23 2.77 10.51 5.74
C ALA A 23 1.86 9.88 4.68
N TYR A 24 0.74 10.51 4.39
CA TYR A 24 -0.17 10.16 3.30
C TYR A 24 -0.74 11.43 2.67
N GLY A 25 -1.54 11.30 1.59
CA GLY A 25 -2.02 12.46 0.84
C GLY A 25 -0.89 13.31 0.25
N ILE A 26 0.28 12.70 0.03
CA ILE A 26 1.48 13.37 -0.44
C ILE A 26 1.24 13.91 -1.85
N SER A 27 1.44 15.20 -2.03
CA SER A 27 1.30 15.88 -3.31
C SER A 27 2.24 17.07 -3.42
N ALA A 28 2.46 17.50 -4.66
CA ALA A 28 3.16 18.75 -4.92
C ALA A 28 2.48 19.53 -6.05
N ILE A 29 2.55 20.85 -6.00
CA ILE A 29 2.17 21.72 -7.11
C ILE A 29 3.39 21.88 -8.00
N LEU A 30 3.35 21.24 -9.16
CA LEU A 30 4.47 21.27 -10.10
C LEU A 30 4.31 22.41 -11.12
N PRO A 31 5.43 23.04 -11.54
CA PRO A 31 5.43 23.90 -12.72
C PRO A 31 4.98 23.14 -13.97
N GLU A 32 4.55 23.88 -15.00
CA GLU A 32 4.12 23.31 -16.26
C GLU A 32 5.20 22.37 -16.84
N GLY A 33 4.79 21.15 -17.23
CA GLY A 33 5.69 20.13 -17.75
C GLY A 33 6.58 19.42 -16.72
N ASN A 34 6.32 19.60 -15.41
CA ASN A 34 7.08 19.03 -14.30
C ASN A 34 8.58 19.41 -14.35
N GLN A 35 8.89 20.64 -14.78
CA GLN A 35 10.25 21.12 -14.99
C GLN A 35 10.55 22.38 -14.18
N PHE A 36 11.68 22.36 -13.48
CA PHE A 36 12.27 23.52 -12.83
C PHE A 36 13.39 24.04 -13.72
N VAL A 37 13.23 25.28 -14.19
CA VAL A 37 14.19 25.97 -15.06
C VAL A 37 14.84 27.11 -14.28
N GLU A 38 16.14 27.29 -14.49
CA GLU A 38 16.92 28.39 -13.91
C GLU A 38 16.21 29.75 -14.13
N GLY A 39 15.94 30.47 -13.03
CA GLY A 39 15.27 31.77 -13.05
C GLY A 39 13.74 31.77 -12.93
N TYR A 40 13.07 30.60 -12.88
CA TYR A 40 11.60 30.53 -12.89
C TYR A 40 10.95 29.82 -11.69
N ALA A 41 11.70 29.08 -10.85
CA ALA A 41 11.16 28.48 -9.63
C ALA A 41 12.24 28.20 -8.56
N GLU A 42 12.03 28.69 -7.32
CA GLU A 42 12.97 28.51 -6.20
C GLU A 42 12.53 27.43 -5.20
N ALA A 43 11.23 27.15 -5.10
CA ALA A 43 10.66 26.22 -4.13
C ALA A 43 9.61 25.29 -4.75
N LEU A 44 9.51 24.09 -4.20
CA LEU A 44 8.52 23.07 -4.48
C LEU A 44 7.44 23.12 -3.37
N PRO A 45 6.21 23.54 -3.69
CA PRO A 45 5.10 23.51 -2.73
C PRO A 45 4.63 22.07 -2.54
N ILE A 46 4.81 21.54 -1.33
CA ILE A 46 4.45 20.18 -0.93
C ILE A 46 3.26 20.23 0.01
N SER A 47 2.31 19.31 -0.15
CA SER A 47 1.26 19.02 0.84
C SER A 47 1.34 17.56 1.26
N TYR A 48 1.10 17.31 2.54
CA TYR A 48 1.07 15.97 3.13
C TYR A 48 0.17 15.96 4.36
N THR A 49 -0.25 14.77 4.76
CA THR A 49 -1.04 14.56 5.96
C THR A 49 -0.36 13.50 6.83
N LEU A 50 -0.32 13.70 8.15
CA LEU A 50 0.17 12.70 9.10
C LEU A 50 -0.99 12.00 9.79
N ASN A 51 -0.98 10.66 9.85
CA ASN A 51 -1.97 9.89 10.60
C ASN A 51 -1.87 10.16 12.12
N ALA A 52 -0.66 10.37 12.61
CA ALA A 52 -0.36 10.65 14.02
C ALA A 52 0.72 11.72 14.14
N ALA A 53 0.85 12.31 15.33
CA ALA A 53 1.93 13.26 15.59
C ALA A 53 3.29 12.57 15.50
N ALA A 54 4.25 13.24 14.86
CA ALA A 54 5.63 12.80 14.72
C ALA A 54 6.57 13.58 15.66
N THR A 55 7.75 13.00 15.90
CA THR A 55 8.86 13.67 16.59
C THR A 55 9.79 14.38 15.61
N LYS A 56 9.80 13.93 14.35
CA LYS A 56 10.56 14.50 13.25
C LYS A 56 9.84 14.19 11.93
N VAL A 57 9.90 15.14 11.00
CA VAL A 57 9.48 14.92 9.60
C VAL A 57 10.62 15.40 8.69
N ALA A 58 10.94 14.61 7.67
CA ALA A 58 11.99 14.91 6.70
C ALA A 58 11.49 14.67 5.28
N ILE A 59 11.79 15.60 4.38
CA ILE A 59 11.51 15.49 2.94
C ILE A 59 12.81 15.12 2.24
N ASN A 60 12.84 13.97 1.57
CA ASN A 60 14.04 13.40 0.97
C ASN A 60 13.94 13.44 -0.55
N PHE A 61 15.00 13.88 -1.23
CA PHE A 61 15.08 13.94 -2.69
C PHE A 61 16.13 12.97 -3.21
N TYR A 62 15.76 12.18 -4.20
CA TYR A 62 16.59 11.18 -4.83
C TYR A 62 16.80 11.54 -6.30
N LYS A 63 18.04 11.47 -6.75
CA LYS A 63 18.41 11.84 -8.11
C LYS A 63 18.61 10.60 -8.98
N ASP A 64 18.04 10.61 -10.18
CA ASP A 64 18.27 9.62 -11.24
C ASP A 64 18.16 8.15 -10.76
N GLY A 65 17.19 7.86 -9.88
CA GLY A 65 16.93 6.53 -9.34
C GLY A 65 17.85 6.08 -8.20
N ALA A 66 18.62 6.99 -7.59
CA ALA A 66 19.44 6.69 -6.42
C ALA A 66 18.59 6.21 -5.22
N THR A 67 19.17 5.34 -4.39
CA THR A 67 18.55 4.82 -3.16
C THR A 67 18.96 5.58 -1.90
N THR A 68 19.80 6.61 -2.04
CA THR A 68 20.23 7.48 -0.95
C THR A 68 19.87 8.92 -1.33
N PRO A 69 19.27 9.71 -0.42
CA PRO A 69 18.87 11.05 -0.75
C PRO A 69 20.08 11.94 -1.02
N VAL A 70 20.00 12.75 -2.08
CA VAL A 70 20.99 13.79 -2.39
C VAL A 70 20.70 15.09 -1.64
N LYS A 71 19.48 15.22 -1.11
CA LYS A 71 19.05 16.33 -0.25
C LYS A 71 17.98 15.83 0.71
N THR A 72 18.09 16.24 1.97
CA THR A 72 17.06 16.04 3.00
C THR A 72 16.73 17.39 3.63
N VAL A 73 15.44 17.70 3.75
CA VAL A 73 14.93 18.90 4.39
C VAL A 73 14.12 18.50 5.61
N GLU A 74 14.64 18.81 6.79
CA GLU A 74 13.95 18.56 8.05
C GLU A 74 12.94 19.68 8.34
N LEU A 75 11.72 19.30 8.67
CA LEU A 75 10.67 20.23 9.10
C LEU A 75 10.76 20.39 10.61
N THR A 76 11.06 21.60 11.07
CA THR A 76 11.35 21.89 12.49
C THR A 76 10.22 22.63 13.21
N ALA A 77 9.26 23.17 12.46
CA ALA A 77 8.10 23.84 13.03
C ALA A 77 7.21 22.83 13.76
N ALA A 78 6.84 23.13 15.01
CA ALA A 78 6.06 22.21 15.84
C ALA A 78 4.70 21.84 15.21
N GLU A 79 4.09 22.76 14.45
CA GLU A 79 2.83 22.51 13.74
C GLU A 79 2.97 21.42 12.66
N ALA A 80 4.09 21.42 11.93
CA ALA A 80 4.37 20.47 10.84
C ALA A 80 4.56 19.01 11.32
N LEU A 81 4.65 18.83 12.64
CA LEU A 81 4.81 17.53 13.31
C LEU A 81 3.50 17.01 13.92
N THR A 82 2.41 17.76 13.86
CA THR A 82 1.11 17.34 14.43
C THR A 82 0.36 16.39 13.48
N ALA A 83 -0.56 15.57 14.00
CA ALA A 83 -1.47 14.82 13.14
C ALA A 83 -2.34 15.78 12.31
N GLY A 84 -2.66 15.40 11.07
CA GLY A 84 -3.43 16.24 10.15
C GLY A 84 -2.60 16.80 8.99
N THR A 85 -3.23 17.71 8.23
CA THR A 85 -2.72 18.17 6.92
C THR A 85 -1.81 19.38 7.08
N HIS A 86 -0.71 19.36 6.32
CA HIS A 86 0.35 20.33 6.33
C HIS A 86 0.76 20.72 4.92
N THR A 87 1.45 21.85 4.84
CA THR A 87 2.11 22.33 3.62
C THR A 87 3.52 22.79 3.95
N ALA A 88 4.45 22.58 3.02
CA ALA A 88 5.82 23.07 3.13
C ALA A 88 6.31 23.55 1.76
N ASP A 89 6.94 24.73 1.73
CA ASP A 89 7.66 25.21 0.56
C ASP A 89 9.12 24.82 0.68
N VAL A 90 9.55 23.86 -0.14
CA VAL A 90 10.90 23.32 -0.07
C VAL A 90 11.77 23.93 -1.15
N ALA A 91 12.81 24.66 -0.75
CA ALA A 91 13.78 25.20 -1.70
C ALA A 91 14.41 24.05 -2.53
N VAL A 92 14.49 24.21 -3.85
CA VAL A 92 15.08 23.22 -4.78
C VAL A 92 16.20 23.80 -5.64
N SER A 93 16.59 25.05 -5.39
CA SER A 93 17.60 25.78 -6.18
C SER A 93 19.03 25.22 -6.09
N ASP A 94 19.33 24.45 -5.06
CA ASP A 94 20.62 23.76 -4.85
C ASP A 94 20.72 22.41 -5.57
N LEU A 95 19.58 21.86 -6.04
CA LEU A 95 19.54 20.62 -6.81
C LEU A 95 20.22 20.79 -8.17
N LYS A 96 20.85 19.72 -8.66
CA LYS A 96 21.61 19.71 -9.92
C LYS A 96 20.73 19.20 -11.06
N ASN A 97 21.17 19.39 -12.31
CA ASN A 97 20.47 18.82 -13.47
C ASN A 97 20.25 17.32 -13.32
N GLY A 98 18.99 16.88 -13.47
CA GLY A 98 18.60 15.48 -13.32
C GLY A 98 17.10 15.31 -13.09
N ALA A 99 16.66 14.05 -13.13
CA ALA A 99 15.31 13.66 -12.74
C ALA A 99 15.28 13.34 -11.24
N TYR A 100 14.20 13.73 -10.58
CA TYR A 100 14.05 13.60 -9.13
C TYR A 100 12.77 12.85 -8.77
N THR A 101 12.93 11.88 -7.88
CA THR A 101 11.86 11.33 -7.05
C THR A 101 12.04 11.86 -5.63
N TRP A 102 10.99 11.78 -4.82
CA TRP A 102 11.05 12.26 -3.44
C TRP A 102 10.12 11.48 -2.53
N SER A 103 10.34 11.59 -1.23
CA SER A 103 9.59 10.91 -0.18
C SER A 103 9.46 11.80 1.06
N ILE A 104 8.59 11.39 1.97
CA ILE A 104 8.48 11.96 3.31
C ILE A 104 8.74 10.86 4.33
N THR A 105 9.69 11.08 5.23
CA THR A 105 9.93 10.25 6.42
C THR A 105 9.29 10.91 7.63
N ALA A 106 8.41 10.18 8.32
CA ALA A 106 7.90 10.55 9.63
C ALA A 106 8.52 9.66 10.71
N THR A 107 9.09 10.26 11.76
CA THR A 107 9.69 9.54 12.89
C THR A 107 8.76 9.60 14.09
N GLY A 108 8.33 8.43 14.57
CA GLY A 108 7.50 8.32 15.78
C GLY A 108 8.28 8.41 17.08
N ALA A 109 7.55 8.58 18.18
CA ALA A 109 8.10 8.30 19.51
C ALA A 109 8.33 6.80 19.67
N ALA A 110 9.31 6.41 20.50
CA ALA A 110 9.56 5.01 20.77
C ALA A 110 8.39 4.37 21.53
N ILE A 111 7.89 3.26 21.00
CA ILE A 111 6.87 2.43 21.63
C ILE A 111 7.58 1.21 22.21
N THR A 112 7.53 1.04 23.53
CA THR A 112 8.27 -0.05 24.22
C THR A 112 7.46 -1.33 24.41
N SER A 113 6.14 -1.24 24.27
CA SER A 113 5.22 -2.38 24.36
C SER A 113 3.99 -2.10 23.50
N PRO A 114 3.28 -3.13 22.99
CA PRO A 114 2.07 -2.90 22.20
C PRO A 114 1.03 -2.02 22.90
N VAL A 115 0.40 -1.11 22.16
CA VAL A 115 -0.60 -0.16 22.68
C VAL A 115 -1.91 -0.30 21.90
N GLU A 116 -2.99 -0.72 22.57
CA GLU A 116 -4.33 -0.70 21.99
C GLU A 116 -4.85 0.75 21.97
N MET A 117 -5.20 1.26 20.78
CA MET A 117 -5.69 2.63 20.62
C MET A 117 -7.10 2.78 21.17
N ASP A 118 -7.44 3.97 21.67
CA ASP A 118 -8.74 4.25 22.28
C ASP A 118 -9.91 4.10 21.31
N LYS A 119 -9.74 4.58 20.08
CA LYS A 119 -10.78 4.54 19.03
C LYS A 119 -11.12 3.09 18.66
N ALA A 120 -12.42 2.78 18.69
CA ALA A 120 -12.99 1.53 18.23
C ALA A 120 -14.26 1.82 17.45
N ILE A 121 -14.46 1.14 16.33
CA ILE A 121 -15.64 1.33 15.46
C ILE A 121 -16.51 0.09 15.57
N GLN A 122 -17.79 0.28 15.90
CA GLN A 122 -18.72 -0.83 16.14
C GLN A 122 -19.31 -1.38 14.84
N PHE A 123 -19.08 -2.66 14.56
CA PHE A 123 -19.58 -3.41 13.40
C PHE A 123 -20.31 -4.66 13.88
N TRP A 124 -21.29 -5.18 13.16
CA TRP A 124 -21.97 -6.41 13.58
C TRP A 124 -21.21 -7.68 13.20
N SER A 125 -20.70 -7.72 11.97
CA SER A 125 -20.05 -8.90 11.41
C SER A 125 -18.85 -8.48 10.58
N PRO A 126 -17.79 -7.90 11.21
CA PRO A 126 -16.59 -7.54 10.49
C PRO A 126 -15.67 -8.76 10.28
N TYR A 127 -15.43 -9.11 9.01
CA TYR A 127 -14.62 -10.30 8.65
C TYR A 127 -13.49 -10.02 7.65
N GLY A 128 -13.42 -8.82 7.08
CA GLY A 128 -12.44 -8.43 6.09
C GLY A 128 -11.85 -7.07 6.39
N ILE A 129 -10.53 -6.96 6.43
CA ILE A 129 -9.78 -5.70 6.54
C ILE A 129 -8.68 -5.68 5.48
N ALA A 130 -8.47 -4.52 4.87
CA ALA A 130 -7.27 -4.26 4.07
C ALA A 130 -6.80 -2.81 4.22
N ILE A 131 -5.49 -2.59 4.10
CA ILE A 131 -4.86 -1.26 4.07
C ILE A 131 -4.17 -1.08 2.72
N ASP A 132 -4.35 0.09 2.11
CA ASP A 132 -3.65 0.43 0.86
C ASP A 132 -2.23 0.89 1.15
N ASN A 133 -1.27 -0.01 1.00
CA ASN A 133 0.15 0.27 1.20
C ASN A 133 0.90 0.60 -0.11
N ASN A 134 0.19 0.85 -1.22
CA ASN A 134 0.85 1.21 -2.48
C ASN A 134 1.08 2.74 -2.54
N PRO A 135 2.34 3.23 -2.47
CA PRO A 135 2.62 4.67 -2.51
C PRO A 135 2.24 5.33 -3.85
N GLU A 136 2.03 4.57 -4.92
CA GLU A 136 1.51 5.11 -6.20
C GLU A 136 -0.01 5.37 -6.16
N SER A 137 -0.72 4.81 -5.17
CA SER A 137 -2.17 4.99 -4.98
C SER A 137 -2.48 6.43 -4.55
N ALA A 138 -3.50 7.03 -5.17
CA ALA A 138 -4.06 8.30 -4.70
C ALA A 138 -4.72 8.19 -3.32
N HIS A 139 -4.99 6.95 -2.88
CA HIS A 139 -5.66 6.62 -1.63
C HIS A 139 -4.73 5.88 -0.66
N PHE A 140 -3.41 6.05 -0.81
CA PHE A 140 -2.41 5.45 0.09
C PHE A 140 -2.79 5.67 1.56
N GLY A 141 -2.75 4.58 2.34
CA GLY A 141 -3.11 4.53 3.75
C GLY A 141 -4.61 4.31 4.03
N ARG A 142 -5.51 4.30 3.04
CA ARG A 142 -6.93 4.02 3.30
C ARG A 142 -7.12 2.69 4.01
N VAL A 143 -8.12 2.65 4.89
CA VAL A 143 -8.51 1.45 5.63
C VAL A 143 -9.86 0.98 5.12
N LEU A 144 -9.92 -0.28 4.68
CA LEU A 144 -11.15 -0.92 4.22
C LEU A 144 -11.61 -1.96 5.24
N CYS A 145 -12.91 -1.97 5.57
CA CYS A 145 -13.52 -2.95 6.48
C CYS A 145 -14.86 -3.46 5.90
N GLY A 146 -15.06 -4.77 5.86
CA GLY A 146 -16.30 -5.38 5.38
C GLY A 146 -17.31 -5.67 6.50
N GLU A 147 -18.55 -5.22 6.36
CA GLU A 147 -19.71 -5.70 7.14
C GLU A 147 -20.39 -6.83 6.37
N SER A 148 -20.27 -8.07 6.86
CA SER A 148 -20.67 -9.24 6.09
C SER A 148 -22.16 -9.60 6.20
N GLN A 149 -22.86 -9.20 7.27
CA GLN A 149 -24.20 -9.72 7.58
C GLN A 149 -25.19 -8.61 7.96
N ALA A 150 -26.43 -8.71 7.47
CA ALA A 150 -27.52 -7.81 7.86
C ALA A 150 -28.18 -8.32 9.14
N SER A 151 -27.71 -7.89 10.31
CA SER A 151 -28.45 -7.98 11.58
C SER A 151 -27.91 -6.99 12.62
N ALA A 152 -27.24 -5.94 12.17
CA ALA A 152 -26.61 -4.99 13.05
C ALA A 152 -27.67 -4.21 13.86
N PRO A 153 -27.52 -4.09 15.20
CA PRO A 153 -28.36 -3.21 16.00
C PRO A 153 -28.30 -1.76 15.50
N SER A 154 -29.39 -1.01 15.66
CA SER A 154 -29.48 0.38 15.16
C SER A 154 -28.46 1.35 15.77
N THR A 155 -27.84 0.97 16.88
CA THR A 155 -26.77 1.73 17.55
C THR A 155 -25.40 1.49 16.92
N TYR A 156 -25.26 0.51 16.04
CA TYR A 156 -23.97 0.13 15.48
C TYR A 156 -23.61 1.10 14.36
N PHE A 157 -22.32 1.41 14.27
CA PHE A 157 -21.82 2.31 13.24
C PHE A 157 -22.16 1.77 11.84
N SER A 158 -21.93 0.48 11.58
CA SER A 158 -22.27 -0.11 10.28
C SER A 158 -23.75 0.04 9.92
N GLN A 159 -24.66 -0.15 10.88
CA GLN A 159 -26.10 -0.01 10.66
C GLN A 159 -26.51 1.45 10.39
N GLN A 160 -25.92 2.41 11.11
CA GLN A 160 -26.19 3.84 10.92
C GLN A 160 -25.73 4.35 9.55
N HIS A 161 -24.84 3.60 8.90
CA HIS A 161 -24.22 3.94 7.62
C HIS A 161 -24.61 2.98 6.49
N GLY A 162 -25.77 2.31 6.60
CA GLY A 162 -26.38 1.54 5.51
C GLY A 162 -26.29 0.02 5.62
N GLY A 163 -25.72 -0.52 6.69
CA GLY A 163 -25.66 -1.97 6.96
C GLY A 163 -24.54 -2.68 6.18
N ILE A 164 -24.83 -3.87 5.64
CA ILE A 164 -23.89 -4.71 4.87
C ILE A 164 -23.13 -3.86 3.85
N GLY A 165 -21.82 -4.08 3.68
CA GLY A 165 -21.06 -3.44 2.62
C GLY A 165 -19.58 -3.31 2.94
N LEU A 166 -18.87 -2.62 2.06
CA LEU A 166 -17.47 -2.25 2.25
C LEU A 166 -17.41 -0.82 2.78
N PHE A 167 -16.72 -0.62 3.90
CA PHE A 167 -16.54 0.67 4.55
C PHE A 167 -15.12 1.16 4.34
N GLU A 168 -14.97 2.42 3.99
CA GLU A 168 -13.69 3.10 3.83
C GLU A 168 -13.49 4.13 4.93
N PHE A 169 -12.26 4.15 5.46
CA PHE A 169 -11.80 5.14 6.41
C PHE A 169 -10.45 5.73 5.95
N ASP A 170 -10.18 6.95 6.38
CA ASP A 170 -8.85 7.53 6.28
C ASP A 170 -7.88 6.88 7.29
N PRO A 171 -6.56 7.15 7.20
CA PRO A 171 -5.56 6.63 8.14
C PRO A 171 -5.79 6.96 9.63
N GLN A 172 -6.62 7.95 9.95
CA GLN A 172 -7.02 8.31 11.32
C GLN A 172 -8.36 7.64 11.70
N LEU A 173 -8.81 6.67 10.91
CA LEU A 173 -10.07 5.95 11.05
C LEU A 173 -11.31 6.85 11.00
N ASN A 174 -11.26 8.00 10.33
CA ASN A 174 -12.45 8.80 10.06
C ASN A 174 -13.19 8.19 8.87
N PHE A 175 -14.51 8.08 8.99
CA PHE A 175 -15.34 7.48 7.95
C PHE A 175 -15.34 8.32 6.68
N VAL A 176 -15.10 7.67 5.54
CA VAL A 176 -15.17 8.27 4.22
C VAL A 176 -16.50 7.93 3.57
N ALA A 177 -16.75 6.64 3.32
CA ALA A 177 -17.95 6.17 2.62
C ALA A 177 -18.19 4.67 2.82
N ARG A 178 -19.39 4.23 2.43
CA ARG A 178 -19.80 2.82 2.38
C ARG A 178 -20.23 2.46 0.96
N TYR A 179 -19.85 1.27 0.49
CA TYR A 179 -20.04 0.78 -0.87
C TYR A 179 -20.67 -0.63 -0.90
N ASP A 180 -21.46 -0.92 -1.92
CA ASP A 180 -22.05 -2.26 -2.18
C ASP A 180 -21.92 -2.73 -3.64
N GLY A 181 -21.23 -1.96 -4.48
CA GLY A 181 -21.06 -2.29 -5.89
C GLY A 181 -22.35 -2.26 -6.71
N GLY A 182 -23.43 -1.69 -6.17
CA GLY A 182 -24.76 -1.79 -6.77
C GLY A 182 -25.37 -3.20 -6.66
N LEU A 183 -24.79 -4.10 -5.85
CA LEU A 183 -25.31 -5.45 -5.64
C LEU A 183 -26.46 -5.46 -4.62
N SER A 184 -27.34 -6.46 -4.73
CA SER A 184 -28.43 -6.64 -3.76
C SER A 184 -27.91 -7.27 -2.47
N MET A 185 -27.60 -6.43 -1.49
CA MET A 185 -27.10 -6.84 -0.17
C MET A 185 -28.26 -7.15 0.81
N ALA A 186 -29.02 -8.21 0.53
CA ALA A 186 -30.19 -8.59 1.34
C ALA A 186 -29.82 -9.45 2.56
N ASN A 187 -30.61 -9.36 3.63
CA ASN A 187 -30.56 -10.34 4.71
C ASN A 187 -31.24 -11.63 4.26
N PHE A 188 -30.49 -12.74 4.21
CA PHE A 188 -31.07 -14.05 3.95
C PHE A 188 -30.28 -15.16 4.65
N LYS A 189 -30.90 -16.35 4.72
CA LYS A 189 -30.28 -17.58 5.20
C LYS A 189 -29.87 -18.43 4.01
N TYR A 190 -28.75 -19.15 4.11
CA TYR A 190 -28.36 -20.09 3.06
C TYR A 190 -29.49 -21.09 2.80
N PRO A 191 -30.02 -21.19 1.56
CA PRO A 191 -31.18 -22.03 1.27
C PRO A 191 -30.92 -23.52 1.51
N LYS A 192 -29.65 -23.93 1.38
CA LYS A 192 -29.13 -25.27 1.64
C LYS A 192 -27.87 -25.14 2.51
N GLY A 193 -27.65 -26.07 3.44
CA GLY A 193 -26.52 -26.04 4.39
C GLY A 193 -26.93 -25.54 5.78
N ALA A 194 -25.95 -25.04 6.55
CA ALA A 194 -26.20 -24.46 7.87
C ALA A 194 -27.12 -23.23 7.71
N GLN A 195 -28.27 -23.23 8.40
CA GLN A 195 -29.32 -22.19 8.35
C GLN A 195 -28.90 -20.87 9.02
N SER A 196 -27.68 -20.42 8.72
CA SER A 196 -27.05 -19.20 9.23
C SER A 196 -27.23 -18.04 8.26
N THR A 197 -27.03 -16.81 8.75
CA THR A 197 -27.13 -15.61 7.91
C THR A 197 -26.00 -15.58 6.88
N ALA A 198 -26.34 -15.25 5.64
CA ALA A 198 -25.39 -15.19 4.54
C ALA A 198 -24.32 -14.11 4.74
N PHE A 199 -23.10 -14.40 4.28
CA PHE A 199 -21.94 -13.53 4.39
C PHE A 199 -21.65 -12.92 3.02
N HIS A 200 -21.96 -11.64 2.85
CA HIS A 200 -21.66 -10.88 1.65
C HIS A 200 -20.17 -10.51 1.62
N VAL A 201 -19.82 -9.24 1.81
CA VAL A 201 -18.43 -8.73 1.85
C VAL A 201 -17.69 -9.41 3.00
N LYS A 202 -16.92 -10.46 2.69
CA LYS A 202 -16.32 -11.31 3.71
C LYS A 202 -14.84 -11.10 3.90
N LYS A 203 -14.09 -10.98 2.80
CA LYS A 203 -12.66 -10.66 2.81
C LYS A 203 -12.42 -9.52 1.84
N VAL A 204 -11.41 -8.71 2.14
CA VAL A 204 -10.97 -7.60 1.31
C VAL A 204 -9.46 -7.68 1.23
N ARG A 205 -8.86 -7.54 0.05
CA ARG A 205 -7.41 -7.55 -0.13
C ARG A 205 -7.00 -6.50 -1.17
N ILE A 206 -5.82 -5.91 -0.99
CA ILE A 206 -5.24 -4.93 -1.90
C ILE A 206 -3.88 -5.44 -2.35
N SER A 207 -3.67 -5.55 -3.66
CA SER A 207 -2.42 -6.06 -4.21
C SER A 207 -1.31 -5.02 -4.07
N LYS A 208 -0.05 -5.45 -4.25
CA LYS A 208 1.11 -4.55 -4.17
C LYS A 208 1.06 -3.41 -5.20
N ASP A 209 0.40 -3.62 -6.33
CA ASP A 209 0.15 -2.60 -7.36
C ASP A 209 -1.18 -1.83 -7.18
N GLY A 210 -1.89 -2.02 -6.06
CA GLY A 210 -3.04 -1.21 -5.65
C GLY A 210 -4.40 -1.65 -6.20
N ARG A 211 -4.51 -2.85 -6.81
CA ARG A 211 -5.81 -3.41 -7.20
C ARG A 211 -6.56 -3.89 -5.96
N VAL A 212 -7.86 -3.62 -5.90
CA VAL A 212 -8.70 -3.89 -4.72
C VAL A 212 -9.65 -5.03 -5.03
N PHE A 213 -9.74 -6.02 -4.15
CA PHE A 213 -10.59 -7.19 -4.31
C PHE A 213 -11.49 -7.42 -3.10
N VAL A 214 -12.72 -7.87 -3.36
CA VAL A 214 -13.69 -8.28 -2.33
C VAL A 214 -14.18 -9.70 -2.60
N GLY A 215 -14.14 -10.54 -1.59
CA GLY A 215 -14.61 -11.92 -1.63
C GLY A 215 -15.99 -12.07 -0.98
N MET A 216 -16.85 -12.85 -1.62
CA MET A 216 -18.24 -13.12 -1.22
C MET A 216 -18.44 -14.60 -0.85
N LEU A 217 -19.11 -14.87 0.28
CA LEU A 217 -19.51 -16.23 0.66
C LEU A 217 -21.03 -16.48 0.46
N ASP A 218 -21.79 -15.47 0.08
CA ASP A 218 -23.25 -15.47 0.05
C ASP A 218 -23.89 -16.53 -0.87
N CYS A 219 -23.12 -17.11 -1.79
CA CYS A 219 -23.55 -18.10 -2.78
C CYS A 219 -24.62 -17.62 -3.78
N VAL A 220 -24.86 -16.31 -3.85
CA VAL A 220 -25.82 -15.66 -4.76
C VAL A 220 -25.16 -14.58 -5.63
N ASN A 221 -23.92 -14.21 -5.32
CA ASN A 221 -23.06 -13.32 -6.10
C ASN A 221 -21.79 -14.05 -6.59
N ASN A 222 -21.04 -13.40 -7.49
CA ASN A 222 -19.74 -13.91 -7.91
C ASN A 222 -18.79 -14.05 -6.70
N PRO A 223 -17.95 -15.11 -6.63
CA PRO A 223 -17.09 -15.33 -5.48
C PRO A 223 -16.12 -14.20 -5.16
N ILE A 224 -15.57 -13.52 -6.18
CA ILE A 224 -14.60 -12.43 -6.00
C ILE A 224 -14.89 -11.34 -7.03
N TYR A 225 -14.93 -10.10 -6.55
CA TYR A 225 -14.99 -8.90 -7.38
C TYR A 225 -13.68 -8.12 -7.28
N GLU A 226 -13.24 -7.55 -8.40
CA GLU A 226 -12.28 -6.46 -8.44
C GLU A 226 -13.01 -5.12 -8.44
N LEU A 227 -12.51 -4.17 -7.66
CA LEU A 227 -13.05 -2.83 -7.53
C LEU A 227 -12.15 -1.83 -8.26
N ASP A 228 -12.74 -0.79 -8.83
CA ASP A 228 -11.95 0.37 -9.30
C ASP A 228 -11.31 1.05 -8.07
N PRO A 229 -9.97 1.07 -7.96
CA PRO A 229 -9.31 1.62 -6.79
C PRO A 229 -9.51 3.13 -6.61
N ASN A 230 -9.96 3.86 -7.64
CA ASN A 230 -10.29 5.29 -7.56
C ASN A 230 -11.79 5.54 -7.45
N ASP A 231 -12.62 4.49 -7.56
CA ASP A 231 -14.08 4.56 -7.42
C ASP A 231 -14.62 3.21 -6.90
N LEU A 232 -14.58 3.05 -5.58
CA LEU A 232 -15.00 1.82 -4.92
C LEU A 232 -16.50 1.51 -5.06
N SER A 233 -17.29 2.30 -5.80
CA SER A 233 -18.66 1.95 -6.17
C SER A 233 -18.75 1.00 -7.38
N LYS A 234 -17.66 0.82 -8.15
CA LYS A 234 -17.63 0.00 -9.38
C LYS A 234 -16.99 -1.37 -9.15
N TRP A 235 -17.81 -2.42 -9.15
CA TRP A 235 -17.37 -3.79 -8.84
C TRP A 235 -17.51 -4.68 -10.07
N THR A 236 -16.42 -5.34 -10.47
CA THR A 236 -16.35 -6.21 -11.65
C THR A 236 -16.10 -7.66 -11.21
N PRO A 237 -16.97 -8.63 -11.59
CA PRO A 237 -16.72 -10.04 -11.29
C PRO A 237 -15.40 -10.53 -11.89
N ILE A 238 -14.59 -11.24 -11.10
CA ILE A 238 -13.38 -11.89 -11.62
C ILE A 238 -13.75 -13.16 -12.40
N PHE A 239 -14.62 -14.01 -11.86
CA PHE A 239 -14.87 -15.31 -12.49
C PHE A 239 -15.98 -15.25 -13.53
N ASN A 240 -15.65 -15.51 -14.79
CA ASN A 240 -16.61 -15.56 -15.88
C ASN A 240 -17.39 -16.88 -15.84
N GLY A 241 -18.71 -16.78 -16.00
CA GLY A 241 -19.57 -17.95 -16.05
C GLY A 241 -20.97 -17.67 -15.53
N THR A 242 -21.74 -18.74 -15.34
CA THR A 242 -23.07 -18.70 -14.73
C THR A 242 -22.98 -19.24 -13.31
N LEU A 243 -23.48 -18.45 -12.36
CA LEU A 243 -23.67 -18.89 -10.98
C LEU A 243 -24.81 -19.92 -10.92
N ALA A 244 -24.56 -21.04 -10.26
CA ALA A 244 -25.52 -22.12 -10.14
C ALA A 244 -26.78 -21.67 -9.38
N ALA A 245 -27.95 -21.95 -9.96
CA ALA A 245 -29.26 -21.59 -9.39
C ALA A 245 -29.61 -22.38 -8.10
N ASP A 246 -28.84 -23.43 -7.80
CA ASP A 246 -29.08 -24.30 -6.65
C ASP A 246 -28.46 -23.79 -5.34
N THR A 247 -27.91 -22.57 -5.35
CA THR A 247 -27.27 -21.86 -4.23
C THR A 247 -26.03 -22.54 -3.65
N THR A 248 -25.39 -23.41 -4.45
CA THR A 248 -24.07 -23.97 -4.11
C THR A 248 -22.98 -22.91 -4.06
N GLY A 249 -23.16 -21.78 -4.74
CA GLY A 249 -22.12 -20.77 -4.92
C GLY A 249 -21.10 -21.14 -6.01
N ILE A 250 -21.39 -22.15 -6.85
CA ILE A 250 -20.51 -22.59 -7.93
C ILE A 250 -20.72 -21.69 -9.17
N VAL A 251 -19.62 -21.20 -9.74
CA VAL A 251 -19.60 -20.57 -11.07
C VAL A 251 -19.14 -21.60 -12.10
N THR A 252 -19.93 -21.80 -13.15
CA THR A 252 -19.60 -22.72 -14.25
C THR A 252 -19.39 -21.97 -15.56
N ASN A 253 -18.45 -22.42 -16.39
CA ASN A 253 -18.29 -21.91 -17.74
C ASN A 253 -19.37 -22.48 -18.69
N ALA A 254 -19.34 -22.09 -19.96
CA ALA A 254 -20.31 -22.54 -20.97
C ALA A 254 -20.32 -24.06 -21.22
N GLU A 255 -19.25 -24.78 -20.83
CA GLU A 255 -19.14 -26.25 -20.90
C GLU A 255 -19.70 -26.95 -19.65
N GLY A 256 -20.19 -26.18 -18.67
CA GLY A 256 -20.65 -26.70 -17.38
C GLY A 256 -19.51 -27.09 -16.43
N LYS A 257 -18.26 -26.70 -16.71
CA LYS A 257 -17.12 -26.97 -15.82
C LYS A 257 -17.01 -25.87 -14.77
N THR A 258 -16.68 -26.26 -13.54
CA THR A 258 -16.49 -25.35 -12.41
C THR A 258 -15.29 -24.44 -12.63
N VAL A 259 -15.50 -23.13 -12.57
CA VAL A 259 -14.46 -22.08 -12.66
C VAL A 259 -14.07 -21.59 -11.28
N ALA A 260 -15.06 -21.38 -10.41
CA ALA A 260 -14.84 -20.92 -9.04
C ALA A 260 -16.01 -21.33 -8.14
N ILE A 261 -15.80 -21.21 -6.84
CA ILE A 261 -16.79 -21.49 -5.80
C ILE A 261 -16.77 -20.31 -4.82
N ALA A 262 -17.90 -20.01 -4.18
CA ALA A 262 -18.05 -18.92 -3.21
C ALA A 262 -16.88 -18.87 -2.20
N SER A 263 -16.35 -17.67 -1.97
CA SER A 263 -15.09 -17.43 -1.28
C SER A 263 -15.29 -17.43 0.23
N ALA A 264 -14.79 -18.46 0.92
CA ALA A 264 -14.73 -18.45 2.37
C ALA A 264 -13.58 -17.57 2.88
N ALA A 265 -12.42 -17.64 2.23
CA ALA A 265 -11.32 -16.72 2.42
C ALA A 265 -10.51 -16.68 1.13
N PHE A 266 -9.84 -15.56 0.88
CA PHE A 266 -8.86 -15.48 -0.19
C PHE A 266 -7.71 -14.60 0.26
N ASP A 267 -6.57 -14.78 -0.38
CA ASP A 267 -5.43 -13.89 -0.25
C ASP A 267 -4.76 -13.68 -1.61
N ILE A 268 -3.91 -12.66 -1.70
CA ILE A 268 -3.26 -12.25 -2.95
C ILE A 268 -1.77 -11.99 -2.74
N VAL A 269 -0.97 -12.27 -3.76
CA VAL A 269 0.47 -12.04 -3.75
C VAL A 269 0.95 -11.58 -5.13
N GLY A 270 2.07 -10.87 -5.16
CA GLY A 270 2.66 -10.35 -6.39
C GLY A 270 2.00 -9.06 -6.89
N SER A 271 2.32 -8.71 -8.13
CA SER A 271 1.79 -7.54 -8.84
C SER A 271 1.95 -7.72 -10.35
N GLY A 272 1.22 -6.93 -11.15
CA GLY A 272 1.30 -6.96 -12.60
C GLY A 272 1.12 -8.38 -13.14
N LYS A 273 2.04 -8.84 -13.99
CA LYS A 273 2.02 -10.17 -14.59
C LYS A 273 2.17 -11.33 -13.59
N ASP A 274 2.70 -11.05 -12.40
CA ASP A 274 3.03 -12.06 -11.38
C ASP A 274 1.97 -12.13 -10.27
N LEU A 275 0.88 -11.37 -10.39
CA LEU A 275 -0.23 -11.37 -9.44
C LEU A 275 -0.92 -12.75 -9.40
N LYS A 276 -1.08 -13.31 -8.20
CA LYS A 276 -1.84 -14.53 -7.94
C LYS A 276 -2.91 -14.30 -6.88
N ILE A 277 -3.98 -15.10 -6.94
CA ILE A 277 -5.04 -15.17 -5.94
C ILE A 277 -5.17 -16.62 -5.48
N VAL A 278 -5.14 -16.89 -4.17
CA VAL A 278 -5.61 -18.15 -3.60
C VAL A 278 -7.01 -17.95 -3.05
N ASN A 279 -7.96 -18.81 -3.41
CA ASN A 279 -9.32 -18.81 -2.88
C ASN A 279 -9.59 -20.13 -2.15
N LEU A 280 -9.75 -20.05 -0.83
CA LEU A 280 -10.37 -21.10 -0.04
C LEU A 280 -11.89 -20.92 -0.13
N SER A 281 -12.49 -21.79 -0.92
CA SER A 281 -13.90 -21.74 -1.25
C SER A 281 -14.74 -22.64 -0.36
N SER A 282 -16.04 -22.38 -0.27
CA SER A 282 -17.00 -23.24 0.43
C SER A 282 -18.33 -23.30 -0.31
N LYS A 283 -18.76 -24.51 -0.68
CA LYS A 283 -20.11 -24.74 -1.21
C LYS A 283 -21.15 -24.55 -0.12
N TYR A 284 -22.31 -24.03 -0.49
CA TYR A 284 -23.44 -23.81 0.43
C TYR A 284 -23.09 -22.90 1.62
N GLY A 285 -22.17 -21.96 1.42
CA GLY A 285 -21.81 -20.94 2.40
C GLY A 285 -21.11 -21.52 3.61
N MET A 286 -21.77 -21.50 4.77
CA MET A 286 -21.21 -21.94 6.05
C MET A 286 -21.32 -23.46 6.30
N SER A 287 -21.22 -24.27 5.25
CA SER A 287 -21.33 -25.72 5.38
C SER A 287 -20.21 -26.29 6.25
N TYR A 288 -20.57 -27.12 7.23
CA TYR A 288 -19.62 -27.75 8.16
C TYR A 288 -19.16 -29.12 7.68
N SER A 289 -18.65 -29.19 6.44
CA SER A 289 -18.22 -30.43 5.79
C SER A 289 -17.01 -30.19 4.91
N TYR A 290 -15.99 -31.04 5.06
CA TYR A 290 -14.75 -31.00 4.28
C TYR A 290 -14.99 -31.07 2.77
N GLU A 291 -15.95 -31.89 2.33
CA GLU A 291 -16.27 -32.12 0.90
C GLU A 291 -16.79 -30.87 0.17
N ASN A 292 -17.18 -29.84 0.95
CA ASN A 292 -17.65 -28.58 0.42
C ASN A 292 -16.54 -27.55 0.22
N TYR A 293 -15.33 -27.80 0.73
CA TYR A 293 -14.21 -26.89 0.60
C TYR A 293 -13.32 -27.25 -0.57
N SER A 294 -12.81 -26.22 -1.23
CA SER A 294 -11.84 -26.31 -2.32
C SER A 294 -10.84 -25.18 -2.14
N CYS A 295 -9.54 -25.44 -2.31
CA CYS A 295 -8.52 -24.40 -2.21
C CYS A 295 -7.78 -24.31 -3.54
N ASN A 296 -7.96 -23.18 -4.25
CA ASN A 296 -7.46 -23.03 -5.60
C ASN A 296 -6.67 -21.74 -5.79
N GLU A 297 -5.52 -21.84 -6.46
CA GLU A 297 -4.70 -20.70 -6.87
C GLU A 297 -4.93 -20.34 -8.33
N TYR A 298 -5.08 -19.05 -8.59
CA TYR A 298 -5.30 -18.44 -9.91
C TYR A 298 -4.15 -17.47 -10.20
N ALA A 299 -3.39 -17.71 -11.26
CA ALA A 299 -2.33 -16.83 -11.72
C ALA A 299 -2.92 -15.66 -12.55
N LEU A 300 -3.67 -14.79 -11.89
CA LEU A 300 -4.49 -13.75 -12.53
C LEU A 300 -3.66 -12.79 -13.40
N GLY A 301 -2.42 -12.47 -12.99
CA GLY A 301 -1.56 -11.53 -13.70
C GLY A 301 -2.25 -10.18 -13.90
N THR A 302 -2.16 -9.61 -15.10
CA THR A 302 -2.81 -8.34 -15.46
C THR A 302 -4.26 -8.51 -15.91
N ALA A 303 -4.82 -9.72 -15.91
CA ALA A 303 -6.20 -9.93 -16.31
C ALA A 303 -7.17 -9.43 -15.24
N THR A 304 -8.33 -8.96 -15.69
CA THR A 304 -9.45 -8.52 -14.83
C THR A 304 -10.59 -9.55 -14.81
N SER A 305 -10.42 -10.69 -15.48
CA SER A 305 -11.36 -11.80 -15.42
C SER A 305 -10.68 -13.15 -15.66
N TRP A 306 -11.34 -14.23 -15.27
CA TRP A 306 -10.85 -15.61 -15.31
C TRP A 306 -11.95 -16.57 -15.77
N SER A 307 -11.65 -17.44 -16.73
CA SER A 307 -12.64 -18.37 -17.32
C SER A 307 -12.19 -19.83 -17.29
N ASP A 308 -10.92 -20.09 -16.98
CA ASP A 308 -10.37 -21.43 -17.01
C ASP A 308 -10.91 -22.25 -15.83
N PRO A 309 -11.34 -23.50 -16.07
CA PRO A 309 -11.91 -24.34 -15.03
C PRO A 309 -10.86 -24.73 -13.98
N ILE A 310 -11.32 -24.95 -12.75
CA ILE A 310 -10.50 -25.59 -11.71
C ILE A 310 -10.01 -26.95 -12.22
N SER A 311 -8.73 -27.22 -11.98
CA SER A 311 -8.05 -28.46 -12.36
C SER A 311 -6.98 -28.82 -11.33
N ALA A 312 -6.35 -29.98 -11.48
CA ALA A 312 -5.31 -30.43 -10.56
C ALA A 312 -4.15 -29.42 -10.41
N SER A 313 -3.85 -28.62 -11.44
CA SER A 313 -2.77 -27.63 -11.38
C SER A 313 -3.13 -26.37 -10.58
N THR A 314 -4.42 -26.10 -10.36
CA THR A 314 -4.86 -24.97 -9.52
C THR A 314 -5.06 -25.37 -8.07
N MET A 315 -5.13 -26.67 -7.76
CA MET A 315 -5.38 -27.16 -6.40
C MET A 315 -4.19 -26.93 -5.46
N VAL A 316 -4.49 -26.43 -4.26
CA VAL A 316 -3.53 -26.26 -3.16
C VAL A 316 -3.75 -27.38 -2.15
N MET A 317 -3.08 -28.51 -2.36
CA MET A 317 -3.07 -29.62 -1.38
C MET A 317 -2.09 -29.32 -0.23
N PRO A 318 -2.29 -29.84 0.99
CA PRO A 318 -3.48 -30.49 1.52
C PRO A 318 -4.65 -29.55 1.90
N LEU A 319 -4.62 -28.24 1.59
CA LEU A 319 -5.71 -27.33 2.01
C LEU A 319 -7.06 -27.66 1.36
N ASP A 320 -7.04 -28.18 0.13
CA ASP A 320 -8.20 -28.66 -0.59
C ASP A 320 -8.85 -29.86 0.12
N GLY A 321 -10.13 -29.72 0.51
CA GLY A 321 -10.95 -30.83 1.03
C GLY A 321 -10.50 -31.51 2.33
N GLN A 322 -9.47 -31.03 3.05
CA GLN A 322 -8.91 -31.78 4.20
C GLN A 322 -9.03 -31.10 5.57
N TYR A 323 -8.73 -29.81 5.70
CA TYR A 323 -8.58 -29.17 7.03
C TYR A 323 -9.71 -28.20 7.41
N THR A 324 -10.40 -27.67 6.41
CA THR A 324 -11.42 -26.65 6.63
C THR A 324 -12.78 -27.31 6.80
N ILE A 325 -13.44 -26.98 7.90
CA ILE A 325 -14.87 -27.30 8.11
C ILE A 325 -15.66 -26.09 8.58
N SER A 326 -15.05 -24.93 8.77
CA SER A 326 -15.77 -23.73 9.18
C SER A 326 -15.38 -22.58 8.30
N ALA A 327 -16.25 -22.25 7.36
CA ALA A 327 -16.07 -21.11 6.49
C ALA A 327 -16.11 -19.82 7.32
N GLN A 328 -16.83 -19.77 8.45
CA GLN A 328 -17.05 -18.53 9.19
C GLN A 328 -15.74 -17.82 9.56
N SER A 329 -14.83 -18.53 10.23
CA SER A 329 -13.66 -17.96 10.89
C SER A 329 -12.41 -18.64 10.35
N VAL A 330 -12.03 -18.24 9.14
CA VAL A 330 -10.88 -18.76 8.40
C VAL A 330 -10.24 -17.65 7.57
N SER A 331 -8.93 -17.67 7.46
CA SER A 331 -8.15 -16.77 6.60
C SER A 331 -6.94 -17.51 6.03
N LEU A 332 -6.39 -16.95 4.95
CA LEU A 332 -5.14 -17.35 4.34
C LEU A 332 -4.18 -16.16 4.37
N ALA A 333 -2.87 -16.44 4.40
CA ALA A 333 -1.83 -15.45 4.16
C ALA A 333 -0.73 -16.07 3.29
N TYR A 334 -0.49 -15.49 2.12
CA TYR A 334 0.65 -15.85 1.28
C TYR A 334 1.97 -15.47 1.95
N ASP A 335 3.00 -16.26 1.71
CA ASP A 335 4.39 -15.84 1.88
C ASP A 335 4.77 -14.83 0.79
N GLN A 336 5.82 -14.04 1.06
CA GLN A 336 6.25 -12.93 0.18
C GLN A 336 6.53 -13.37 -1.27
N ASP A 337 7.06 -14.57 -1.46
CA ASP A 337 7.46 -15.10 -2.75
C ASP A 337 6.31 -15.82 -3.48
N GLY A 338 5.16 -15.99 -2.81
CA GLY A 338 4.00 -16.72 -3.32
C GLY A 338 4.23 -18.22 -3.48
N ASN A 339 5.20 -18.80 -2.76
CA ASN A 339 5.46 -20.24 -2.71
C ASN A 339 5.02 -20.89 -1.39
N GLY A 340 4.66 -20.10 -0.39
CA GLY A 340 4.10 -20.55 0.88
C GLY A 340 2.72 -19.94 1.14
N ILE A 341 1.86 -20.68 1.84
CA ILE A 341 0.54 -20.21 2.28
C ILE A 341 0.32 -20.67 3.71
N TRP A 342 0.11 -19.69 4.59
CA TRP A 342 -0.44 -19.93 5.91
C TRP A 342 -1.96 -20.08 5.84
N TYR A 343 -2.46 -21.01 6.62
CA TYR A 343 -3.86 -21.29 6.81
C TYR A 343 -4.20 -21.17 8.29
N ALA A 344 -5.20 -20.34 8.61
CA ALA A 344 -5.63 -20.09 9.98
C ALA A 344 -7.15 -20.25 10.09
N GLN A 345 -7.63 -21.00 11.08
CA GLN A 345 -9.06 -21.10 11.38
C GLN A 345 -9.35 -21.19 12.87
N TYR A 346 -10.55 -20.77 13.26
CA TYR A 346 -10.99 -20.95 14.63
C TYR A 346 -11.33 -22.40 14.95
N ARG A 347 -10.53 -23.04 15.80
CA ARG A 347 -10.90 -24.30 16.48
C ARG A 347 -10.68 -24.16 17.98
N GLY A 348 -11.72 -24.44 18.76
CA GLY A 348 -11.65 -24.42 20.22
C GLY A 348 -10.80 -25.56 20.77
N GLU A 349 -10.82 -26.71 20.09
CA GLU A 349 -10.00 -27.90 20.39
C GLU A 349 -9.35 -28.35 19.08
N PRO A 350 -8.18 -27.79 18.72
CA PRO A 350 -7.52 -28.14 17.46
C PRO A 350 -7.04 -29.60 17.47
N THR A 351 -7.08 -30.24 16.30
CA THR A 351 -6.61 -31.62 16.08
C THR A 351 -5.89 -31.72 14.74
N ASP A 352 -5.23 -32.83 14.43
CA ASP A 352 -4.60 -33.02 13.11
C ASP A 352 -5.60 -32.91 11.95
N ALA A 353 -6.83 -33.41 12.12
CA ALA A 353 -7.88 -33.32 11.11
C ALA A 353 -8.57 -31.95 11.09
N GLN A 354 -8.55 -31.23 12.22
CA GLN A 354 -9.18 -29.91 12.38
C GLN A 354 -8.17 -28.94 13.00
N PRO A 355 -7.08 -28.62 12.28
CA PRO A 355 -6.02 -27.80 12.84
C PRO A 355 -6.51 -26.35 12.98
N ALA A 356 -5.87 -25.59 13.86
CA ALA A 356 -6.11 -24.16 13.94
C ALA A 356 -5.14 -23.38 13.04
N LEU A 357 -3.93 -23.90 12.85
CA LEU A 357 -2.88 -23.27 12.04
C LEU A 357 -2.07 -24.33 11.28
N LYS A 358 -1.88 -24.10 9.98
CA LYS A 358 -1.01 -24.87 9.10
C LYS A 358 -0.21 -23.93 8.22
N HIS A 359 0.92 -24.40 7.70
CA HIS A 359 1.59 -23.82 6.55
C HIS A 359 1.80 -24.91 5.50
N VAL A 360 1.64 -24.52 4.23
CA VAL A 360 1.95 -25.35 3.07
C VAL A 360 2.88 -24.57 2.15
N SER A 361 3.86 -25.25 1.57
CA SER A 361 4.77 -24.66 0.59
C SER A 361 4.92 -25.50 -0.66
N ARG A 362 5.28 -24.87 -1.77
CA ARG A 362 5.64 -25.54 -3.02
C ARG A 362 7.07 -26.06 -2.93
N GLY A 363 7.23 -27.37 -3.10
CA GLY A 363 8.53 -28.00 -3.26
C GLY A 363 9.15 -27.75 -4.65
N ALA A 364 10.36 -28.27 -4.85
CA ALA A 364 11.09 -28.17 -6.12
C ALA A 364 10.35 -28.80 -7.33
N ASP A 365 9.45 -29.74 -7.07
CA ASP A 365 8.59 -30.40 -8.05
C ASP A 365 7.33 -29.57 -8.40
N GLY A 366 7.15 -28.41 -7.76
CA GLY A 366 6.01 -27.52 -7.93
C GLY A 366 4.76 -27.94 -7.15
N ASN A 367 4.81 -29.06 -6.43
CA ASN A 367 3.70 -29.58 -5.64
C ASN A 367 3.65 -28.93 -4.27
N TRP A 368 2.44 -28.72 -3.77
CA TRP A 368 2.21 -28.21 -2.41
C TRP A 368 2.36 -29.32 -1.37
N THR A 369 3.07 -29.01 -0.29
CA THR A 369 3.27 -29.91 0.85
C THR A 369 3.10 -29.18 2.16
N GLU A 370 2.50 -29.82 3.16
CA GLU A 370 2.51 -29.29 4.52
C GLU A 370 3.92 -29.35 5.11
N ASP A 371 4.37 -28.22 5.64
CA ASP A 371 5.67 -28.07 6.29
C ASP A 371 5.56 -27.47 7.71
N TYR A 372 4.38 -27.00 8.13
CA TYR A 372 4.12 -26.56 9.48
C TYR A 372 2.74 -26.99 9.97
N SER A 373 2.67 -27.37 11.24
CA SER A 373 1.43 -27.71 11.92
C SER A 373 1.43 -27.24 13.36
N ASP A 374 0.40 -26.49 13.76
CA ASP A 374 0.07 -26.25 15.16
C ASP A 374 -1.37 -26.70 15.44
N ILE A 375 -1.45 -27.77 16.22
CA ILE A 375 -2.68 -28.43 16.67
C ILE A 375 -2.96 -28.19 18.16
N LYS A 376 -2.30 -27.21 18.77
CA LYS A 376 -2.43 -26.90 20.20
C LYS A 376 -2.94 -25.48 20.43
N THR A 377 -2.50 -24.53 19.61
CA THR A 377 -2.88 -23.12 19.78
C THR A 377 -4.28 -22.86 19.24
N VAL A 378 -5.14 -22.26 20.07
CA VAL A 378 -6.47 -21.82 19.64
C VAL A 378 -6.36 -20.50 18.88
N VAL A 379 -6.57 -20.54 17.56
CA VAL A 379 -6.59 -19.35 16.71
C VAL A 379 -7.98 -18.72 16.70
N ARG A 380 -8.31 -17.91 17.72
CA ARG A 380 -9.67 -17.35 17.88
C ARG A 380 -10.00 -16.35 16.75
N GLY A 381 -10.96 -16.69 15.90
CA GLY A 381 -11.45 -15.87 14.77
C GLY A 381 -10.81 -16.22 13.41
N GLY A 382 -9.61 -16.80 13.40
CA GLY A 382 -8.95 -17.27 12.18
C GLY A 382 -8.24 -16.19 11.36
N GLY A 383 -8.14 -14.96 11.84
CA GLY A 383 -7.34 -13.89 11.21
C GLY A 383 -5.84 -14.22 11.23
N ILE A 384 -5.14 -13.87 10.16
CA ILE A 384 -3.68 -13.99 10.03
C ILE A 384 -3.21 -12.98 8.98
N ALA A 385 -2.09 -12.31 9.23
CA ALA A 385 -1.53 -11.35 8.27
C ALA A 385 -0.04 -11.12 8.51
N TYR A 386 0.69 -10.97 7.40
CA TYR A 386 2.04 -10.39 7.41
C TYR A 386 1.98 -8.88 7.54
N ASN A 387 3.02 -8.29 8.13
CA ASN A 387 3.29 -6.87 7.93
C ASN A 387 3.86 -6.61 6.52
N THR A 388 4.02 -5.33 6.15
CA THR A 388 4.29 -4.92 4.76
C THR A 388 5.61 -5.44 4.18
N ASP A 389 6.62 -5.71 5.01
CA ASP A 389 7.91 -6.28 4.60
C ASP A 389 8.05 -7.78 4.89
N TYR A 390 6.97 -8.44 5.33
CA TYR A 390 6.90 -9.86 5.67
C TYR A 390 7.85 -10.31 6.80
N SER A 391 8.41 -9.38 7.57
CA SER A 391 9.28 -9.72 8.72
C SER A 391 8.48 -10.17 9.94
N LEU A 392 7.22 -9.78 10.05
CA LEU A 392 6.31 -10.08 11.15
C LEU A 392 5.04 -10.78 10.65
N LEU A 393 4.56 -11.75 11.43
CA LEU A 393 3.29 -12.44 11.22
C LEU A 393 2.44 -12.35 12.49
N ALA A 394 1.21 -11.88 12.35
CA ALA A 394 0.24 -11.79 13.44
C ALA A 394 -0.68 -13.02 13.44
N ILE A 395 -0.72 -13.75 14.57
CA ILE A 395 -1.54 -14.97 14.71
C ILE A 395 -2.27 -14.95 16.06
N PRO A 396 -3.61 -15.11 16.08
CA PRO A 396 -4.38 -15.27 17.31
C PRO A 396 -3.92 -16.48 18.11
N LYS A 397 -3.80 -16.31 19.44
CA LYS A 397 -3.30 -17.36 20.35
C LYS A 397 -4.20 -17.63 21.54
N GLY A 398 -5.48 -17.34 21.37
CA GLY A 398 -6.54 -17.59 22.33
C GLY A 398 -7.57 -16.48 22.34
N ASN A 399 -8.43 -16.47 23.35
CA ASN A 399 -9.33 -15.36 23.57
C ASN A 399 -8.51 -14.09 23.79
N ASN A 400 -8.95 -13.01 23.14
CA ASN A 400 -8.46 -11.65 23.30
C ASN A 400 -6.92 -11.49 23.30
N LYS A 401 -6.22 -12.44 22.67
CA LYS A 401 -4.77 -12.53 22.64
C LYS A 401 -4.27 -12.72 21.22
N LEU A 402 -3.38 -11.84 20.79
CA LEU A 402 -2.71 -11.90 19.49
C LEU A 402 -1.21 -12.07 19.71
N GLY A 403 -0.61 -13.10 19.13
CA GLY A 403 0.84 -13.24 19.06
C GLY A 403 1.38 -12.52 17.84
N ILE A 404 2.50 -11.82 18.03
CA ILE A 404 3.30 -11.24 16.94
C ILE A 404 4.60 -12.03 16.86
N TYR A 405 4.85 -12.63 15.70
CA TYR A 405 5.97 -13.54 15.48
C TYR A 405 6.92 -12.95 14.46
N LYS A 406 8.22 -13.01 14.73
CA LYS A 406 9.23 -12.89 13.69
C LYS A 406 9.21 -14.18 12.88
N VAL A 407 9.14 -14.05 11.56
CA VAL A 407 9.24 -15.19 10.65
C VAL A 407 10.67 -15.25 10.13
N ALA A 408 11.34 -16.39 10.34
CA ALA A 408 12.58 -16.69 9.64
C ALA A 408 12.31 -17.78 8.61
N ALA A 409 12.63 -17.48 7.34
CA ALA A 409 12.74 -18.51 6.31
C ALA A 409 13.69 -19.59 6.81
N GLY A 410 13.30 -20.86 6.75
CA GLY A 410 14.17 -21.93 7.20
C GLY A 410 15.49 -21.89 6.41
N THR A 411 16.61 -21.94 7.12
CA THR A 411 17.92 -22.02 6.47
C THR A 411 18.20 -23.48 6.10
N SER A 412 18.34 -23.79 4.81
CA SER A 412 18.94 -25.06 4.38
C SER A 412 20.45 -24.91 4.31
N SER A 413 21.18 -25.80 4.96
CA SER A 413 22.64 -25.74 5.12
C SER A 413 23.44 -26.38 3.98
N THR A 414 22.83 -26.73 2.84
CA THR A 414 23.57 -27.23 1.67
C THR A 414 23.04 -26.73 0.34
N ALA A 415 23.96 -26.26 -0.52
CA ALA A 415 23.70 -25.68 -1.85
C ALA A 415 23.13 -26.66 -2.90
N GLN A 416 22.71 -27.85 -2.48
CA GLN A 416 22.09 -28.88 -3.33
C GLN A 416 20.61 -29.15 -2.98
N GLN A 417 20.01 -28.32 -2.12
CA GLN A 417 18.56 -28.28 -1.85
C GLN A 417 18.00 -26.86 -1.97
N ALA A 418 18.38 -26.12 -3.02
CA ALA A 418 17.95 -24.74 -3.27
C ALA A 418 16.48 -24.61 -3.79
N ALA A 419 15.60 -25.56 -3.45
CA ALA A 419 14.17 -25.51 -3.78
C ALA A 419 13.28 -26.24 -2.75
N ALA A 420 13.82 -26.54 -1.57
CA ALA A 420 13.04 -26.87 -0.39
C ALA A 420 13.26 -25.73 0.59
N LEU A 421 12.33 -24.77 0.64
CA LEU A 421 12.30 -23.79 1.72
C LEU A 421 12.16 -24.60 3.00
N ALA A 422 13.14 -24.54 3.90
CA ALA A 422 12.98 -25.21 5.19
C ALA A 422 11.79 -24.57 5.92
N ASN A 423 11.00 -25.40 6.58
CA ASN A 423 9.75 -25.06 7.25
C ASN A 423 9.87 -23.70 7.97
N PRO A 424 8.87 -22.81 7.84
CA PRO A 424 8.97 -21.51 8.49
C PRO A 424 9.09 -21.68 10.00
N THR A 425 9.97 -20.90 10.60
CA THR A 425 10.11 -20.85 12.06
C THR A 425 9.51 -19.57 12.60
N LEU A 426 8.69 -19.70 13.65
CA LEU A 426 8.04 -18.59 14.32
C LEU A 426 8.73 -18.32 15.65
N THR A 427 9.29 -17.12 15.81
CA THR A 427 9.79 -16.63 17.10
C THR A 427 8.83 -15.59 17.64
N GLU A 428 8.15 -15.88 18.75
CA GLU A 428 7.24 -14.90 19.36
C GLU A 428 8.01 -13.69 19.90
N LEU A 429 7.60 -12.49 19.50
CA LEU A 429 8.13 -11.23 20.01
C LEU A 429 7.24 -10.65 21.10
N TYR A 430 5.93 -10.57 20.83
CA TYR A 430 4.96 -9.95 21.72
C TYR A 430 3.67 -10.78 21.76
N THR A 431 3.00 -10.73 22.91
CA THR A 431 1.59 -11.08 23.02
C THR A 431 0.81 -9.81 23.35
N ILE A 432 -0.10 -9.43 22.45
CA ILE A 432 -1.05 -8.35 22.66
C ILE A 432 -2.25 -8.94 23.39
N THR A 433 -2.68 -8.29 24.47
CA THR A 433 -3.96 -8.58 25.11
C THR A 433 -4.88 -7.39 24.92
N THR A 434 -6.03 -7.61 24.30
CA THR A 434 -7.03 -6.58 24.00
C THR A 434 -8.21 -6.70 24.95
N THR A 435 -8.84 -5.58 25.26
CA THR A 435 -10.13 -5.55 25.97
C THR A 435 -11.32 -5.38 25.01
N LYS A 436 -11.03 -4.95 23.78
CA LYS A 436 -12.00 -4.54 22.77
C LYS A 436 -12.29 -5.62 21.74
N LEU A 437 -11.49 -6.67 21.67
CA LEU A 437 -11.73 -7.85 20.83
C LEU A 437 -11.80 -9.13 21.67
N ARG A 438 -12.63 -10.10 21.26
CA ARG A 438 -12.66 -11.46 21.81
C ARG A 438 -11.88 -12.44 20.94
N GLY A 439 -11.98 -12.30 19.63
CA GLY A 439 -11.18 -13.00 18.62
C GLY A 439 -10.60 -12.02 17.61
N PHE A 440 -10.09 -12.53 16.49
CA PHE A 440 -9.56 -11.74 15.38
C PHE A 440 -10.03 -12.44 14.09
N ASN A 441 -11.03 -11.89 13.42
CA ASN A 441 -11.56 -12.45 12.18
C ASN A 441 -10.72 -12.06 10.96
N ASP A 442 -10.11 -10.89 10.98
CA ASP A 442 -9.11 -10.44 10.02
C ASP A 442 -8.14 -9.47 10.68
N ILE A 443 -6.96 -9.35 10.07
CA ILE A 443 -5.86 -8.51 10.52
C ILE A 443 -5.26 -7.84 9.28
N ALA A 444 -4.81 -6.60 9.41
CA ALA A 444 -4.01 -5.93 8.39
C ALA A 444 -2.98 -5.00 9.04
N PHE A 445 -1.91 -4.69 8.30
CA PHE A 445 -0.87 -3.76 8.71
C PHE A 445 -0.77 -2.60 7.74
N ASP A 446 -0.45 -1.42 8.26
CA ASP A 446 0.03 -0.32 7.43
C ASP A 446 1.57 -0.32 7.30
N CYS A 447 2.09 0.63 6.52
CA CYS A 447 3.51 0.84 6.28
C CYS A 447 4.33 1.24 7.52
N ALA A 448 3.69 1.67 8.60
CA ALA A 448 4.31 2.01 9.87
C ALA A 448 4.19 0.88 10.91
N ASN A 449 3.73 -0.31 10.51
CA ASN A 449 3.40 -1.44 11.37
C ASN A 449 2.33 -1.14 12.43
N ASN A 450 1.41 -0.22 12.14
CA ASN A 450 0.17 -0.14 12.91
C ASN A 450 -0.73 -1.30 12.47
N LEU A 451 -1.24 -2.04 13.44
CA LEU A 451 -2.02 -3.25 13.24
C LEU A 451 -3.50 -2.93 13.39
N TYR A 452 -4.28 -3.25 12.37
CA TYR A 452 -5.74 -3.16 12.39
C TYR A 452 -6.33 -4.56 12.52
N ALA A 453 -7.33 -4.71 13.38
CA ALA A 453 -7.99 -5.99 13.58
C ALA A 453 -9.47 -5.83 13.86
N CYS A 454 -10.26 -6.82 13.44
CA CYS A 454 -11.69 -6.85 13.72
C CYS A 454 -12.13 -8.20 14.28
N ASP A 455 -13.28 -8.18 14.94
CA ASP A 455 -13.87 -9.32 15.60
C ASP A 455 -15.40 -9.24 15.58
N ASN A 456 -16.06 -10.39 15.50
CA ASN A 456 -17.52 -10.50 15.66
C ASN A 456 -17.92 -10.92 17.08
N GLY A 457 -16.97 -11.15 17.99
CA GLY A 457 -17.26 -11.45 19.38
C GLY A 457 -17.46 -10.23 20.27
N LYS A 458 -16.76 -9.14 19.95
CA LYS A 458 -16.97 -7.80 20.47
C LYS A 458 -17.48 -6.82 19.42
N GLU A 459 -17.52 -7.26 18.17
CA GLU A 459 -18.25 -6.56 17.11
C GLU A 459 -17.60 -5.19 16.82
N THR A 460 -16.29 -5.21 16.66
CA THR A 460 -15.46 -4.00 16.63
C THR A 460 -14.32 -4.11 15.62
N LEU A 461 -13.94 -2.97 15.07
CA LEU A 461 -12.65 -2.70 14.42
C LEU A 461 -11.82 -1.85 15.36
N VAL A 462 -10.55 -2.23 15.58
CA VAL A 462 -9.60 -1.53 16.44
C VAL A 462 -8.23 -1.42 15.79
N GLU A 463 -7.42 -0.52 16.32
CA GLU A 463 -6.02 -0.33 15.95
C GLU A 463 -5.10 -0.61 17.16
N VAL A 464 -3.97 -1.26 16.91
CA VAL A 464 -2.94 -1.57 17.90
C VAL A 464 -1.59 -1.17 17.35
N GLN A 465 -0.82 -0.47 18.18
CA GLN A 465 0.51 0.03 17.86
C GLN A 465 1.55 -0.98 18.31
N LEU A 466 2.51 -1.29 17.44
CA LEU A 466 3.60 -2.20 17.78
C LEU A 466 4.90 -1.43 18.07
N PRO A 467 5.74 -1.96 18.98
CA PRO A 467 7.14 -1.57 19.07
C PRO A 467 7.86 -1.72 17.72
N ARG A 468 8.78 -0.80 17.43
CA ARG A 468 9.67 -0.88 16.27
C ARG A 468 11.11 -0.59 16.69
N ASP A 469 12.05 -1.30 16.08
CA ASP A 469 13.48 -1.02 16.23
C ASP A 469 13.87 0.29 15.54
N ASN A 470 13.19 0.59 14.41
CA ASN A 470 13.29 1.84 13.69
C ASN A 470 11.92 2.57 13.71
N ASN A 471 11.90 3.77 14.27
CA ASN A 471 10.68 4.58 14.39
C ASN A 471 10.39 5.42 13.13
N ASP A 472 11.25 5.34 12.12
CA ASP A 472 11.01 5.99 10.84
C ASP A 472 10.01 5.20 10.00
N CYS A 473 9.09 5.91 9.36
CA CYS A 473 8.30 5.40 8.25
C CYS A 473 8.48 6.34 7.07
N GLU A 474 9.07 5.83 5.99
CA GLU A 474 9.30 6.59 4.75
C GLU A 474 8.27 6.20 3.70
N VAL A 475 7.60 7.21 3.16
CA VAL A 475 6.57 7.05 2.13
C VAL A 475 6.98 7.84 0.89
N ALA A 476 7.15 7.13 -0.23
CA ALA A 476 7.46 7.76 -1.51
C ALA A 476 6.28 8.60 -2.01
N ALA A 477 6.56 9.76 -2.60
CA ALA A 477 5.58 10.47 -3.39
C ALA A 477 5.27 9.69 -4.67
N ARG A 478 4.01 9.75 -5.10
CA ARG A 478 3.57 9.15 -6.36
C ARG A 478 4.42 9.65 -7.52
N SER A 479 4.69 8.79 -8.49
CA SER A 479 5.45 9.13 -9.70
C SER A 479 4.90 10.33 -10.49
N ALA A 480 3.59 10.62 -10.36
CA ALA A 480 2.95 11.81 -10.91
C ALA A 480 3.55 13.14 -10.38
N PHE A 481 4.19 13.11 -9.22
CA PHE A 481 4.85 14.26 -8.58
C PHE A 481 6.38 14.27 -8.78
N ASN A 482 6.91 13.39 -9.62
CA ASN A 482 8.31 13.46 -10.04
C ASN A 482 8.56 14.70 -10.90
N PHE A 483 9.76 15.27 -10.80
CA PHE A 483 10.12 16.47 -11.52
C PHE A 483 11.55 16.42 -12.06
N LYS A 484 11.89 17.35 -12.95
CA LYS A 484 13.23 17.49 -13.51
C LYS A 484 13.78 18.89 -13.26
N VAL A 485 15.05 18.96 -12.89
CA VAL A 485 15.80 20.22 -12.80
C VAL A 485 16.62 20.41 -14.08
N THR A 486 16.49 21.58 -14.72
CA THR A 486 17.26 21.98 -15.90
C THR A 486 17.85 23.37 -15.70
N LEU A 487 19.13 23.41 -15.38
CA LEU A 487 19.97 24.59 -15.33
C LEU A 487 20.56 24.84 -16.71
N SER A 488 20.55 26.10 -17.14
CA SER A 488 21.21 26.48 -18.39
C SER A 488 22.72 26.39 -18.14
N THR A 489 23.41 25.54 -18.89
CA THR A 489 24.88 25.62 -18.90
C THR A 489 25.23 26.84 -19.72
N GLY A 490 25.45 27.97 -19.05
CA GLY A 490 25.86 29.21 -19.68
C GLY A 490 27.12 29.04 -20.53
N VAL A 491 26.92 28.84 -21.83
CA VAL A 491 27.83 29.32 -22.87
C VAL A 491 26.95 30.05 -23.87
N ASN A 492 26.60 31.29 -23.56
CA ASN A 492 26.19 32.21 -24.61
C ASN A 492 27.47 32.68 -25.30
N ASP A 493 27.73 32.08 -26.46
CA ASP A 493 28.68 32.49 -27.51
C ASP A 493 30.07 32.94 -27.05
N LEU A 494 31.05 32.03 -27.17
CA LEU A 494 32.37 32.47 -27.62
C LEU A 494 32.16 33.20 -28.94
N THR A 495 32.23 34.53 -28.92
CA THR A 495 32.35 35.33 -30.14
C THR A 495 33.56 34.77 -30.86
N ALA A 496 33.33 33.99 -31.91
CA ALA A 496 34.39 33.50 -32.77
C ALA A 496 35.22 34.73 -33.17
N ALA A 497 36.53 34.70 -32.91
CA ALA A 497 37.41 35.80 -33.28
C ALA A 497 37.18 36.11 -34.76
N LYS A 498 36.65 37.31 -35.05
CA LYS A 498 36.29 37.67 -36.42
C LYS A 498 37.55 37.59 -37.29
N THR A 499 37.46 36.85 -38.40
CA THR A 499 38.60 36.72 -39.31
C THR A 499 38.83 38.07 -40.00
N VAL A 500 40.00 38.65 -39.81
CA VAL A 500 40.41 39.93 -40.40
C VAL A 500 40.52 39.78 -41.91
N SER A 501 39.78 40.61 -42.65
CA SER A 501 39.83 40.72 -44.11
C SER A 501 40.93 41.70 -44.54
N SER A 502 41.06 42.83 -43.84
CA SER A 502 42.14 43.79 -44.11
C SER A 502 42.38 44.73 -42.93
N VAL A 503 43.60 45.29 -42.88
CA VAL A 503 43.95 46.41 -42.02
C VAL A 503 44.39 47.57 -42.91
N ARG A 504 43.89 48.78 -42.64
CA ARG A 504 44.25 50.03 -43.33
C ARG A 504 44.56 51.13 -42.34
N TYR A 505 45.50 51.98 -42.69
CA TYR A 505 45.93 53.11 -41.87
C TYR A 505 45.55 54.40 -42.56
N TYR A 506 44.96 55.33 -41.81
CA TYR A 506 44.62 56.66 -42.28
C TYR A 506 45.36 57.72 -41.46
N ASN A 507 46.05 58.65 -42.10
CA ASN A 507 46.62 59.80 -41.39
C ASN A 507 45.55 60.87 -41.08
N VAL A 508 45.92 61.90 -40.31
CA VAL A 508 45.01 63.01 -39.94
C VAL A 508 44.51 63.82 -41.12
N SER A 509 45.15 63.70 -42.29
CA SER A 509 44.73 64.31 -43.55
C SER A 509 43.83 63.40 -44.39
N GLY A 510 43.49 62.21 -43.89
CA GLY A 510 42.60 61.25 -44.55
C GLY A 510 43.25 60.40 -45.64
N GLN A 511 44.57 60.39 -45.77
CA GLN A 511 45.27 59.54 -46.75
C GLN A 511 45.33 58.09 -46.27
N GLU A 512 44.96 57.14 -47.12
CA GLU A 512 45.00 55.69 -46.85
C GLU A 512 46.37 55.08 -47.17
N SER A 513 46.81 54.12 -46.36
CA SER A 513 47.99 53.29 -46.61
C SER A 513 47.81 51.87 -46.05
N ALA A 514 48.51 50.91 -46.66
CA ALA A 514 48.62 49.54 -46.13
C ALA A 514 49.61 49.45 -44.94
N GLU A 515 50.51 50.42 -44.82
CA GLU A 515 51.51 50.54 -43.76
C GLU A 515 51.27 51.81 -42.92
N PRO A 516 51.55 51.81 -41.61
CA PRO A 516 51.32 52.98 -40.77
C PRO A 516 52.26 54.15 -41.12
N PHE A 517 51.69 55.36 -41.19
CA PHE A 517 52.37 56.65 -41.32
C PHE A 517 53.16 57.00 -40.06
N GLN A 518 54.13 57.90 -40.16
CA GLN A 518 54.77 58.52 -38.99
C GLN A 518 53.77 59.42 -38.26
N GLY A 519 53.63 59.28 -36.94
CA GLY A 519 52.67 60.02 -36.13
C GLY A 519 51.32 59.31 -35.95
N VAL A 520 50.23 60.08 -35.85
CA VAL A 520 48.89 59.57 -35.53
C VAL A 520 48.27 58.87 -36.75
N ASN A 521 47.86 57.62 -36.55
CA ASN A 521 47.14 56.79 -37.50
C ASN A 521 45.76 56.41 -36.93
N ILE A 522 44.75 56.36 -37.80
CA ILE A 522 43.50 55.64 -37.55
C ILE A 522 43.63 54.29 -38.26
N VAL A 523 43.70 53.22 -37.48
CA VAL A 523 43.76 51.84 -37.94
C VAL A 523 42.34 51.33 -38.12
N VAL A 524 41.97 50.95 -39.32
CA VAL A 524 40.68 50.33 -39.63
C VAL A 524 40.93 48.86 -39.94
N THR A 525 40.43 47.98 -39.07
CA THR A 525 40.46 46.52 -39.27
C THR A 525 39.09 46.11 -39.80
N ASN A 526 39.02 45.71 -41.07
CA ASN A 526 37.82 45.14 -41.67
C ASN A 526 37.83 43.63 -41.47
N TYR A 527 36.66 43.07 -41.19
CA TYR A 527 36.46 41.64 -41.02
C TYR A 527 35.76 41.04 -42.24
N THR A 528 35.92 39.74 -42.43
CA THR A 528 35.30 38.99 -43.54
C THR A 528 33.76 39.01 -43.51
N ASP A 529 33.16 39.32 -42.36
CA ASP A 529 31.71 39.50 -42.19
C ASP A 529 31.20 40.89 -42.63
N GLY A 530 32.08 41.76 -43.15
CA GLY A 530 31.74 43.11 -43.58
C GLY A 530 31.72 44.17 -42.46
N SER A 531 31.90 43.77 -41.20
CA SER A 531 32.06 44.71 -40.10
C SER A 531 33.50 45.27 -40.03
N HIS A 532 33.70 46.36 -39.30
CA HIS A 532 35.03 46.93 -39.07
C HIS A 532 35.20 47.47 -37.65
N THR A 533 36.44 47.53 -37.18
CA THR A 533 36.83 48.24 -35.95
C THR A 533 37.86 49.31 -36.27
N THR A 534 37.74 50.47 -35.61
CA THR A 534 38.69 51.58 -35.78
C THR A 534 39.45 51.84 -34.49
N THR A 535 40.78 51.95 -34.55
CA THR A 535 41.63 52.20 -33.39
C THR A 535 42.66 53.27 -33.70
N LYS A 536 42.92 54.20 -32.77
CA LYS A 536 43.95 55.23 -32.95
C LYS A 536 45.29 54.70 -32.44
N VAL A 537 46.33 54.77 -33.28
CA VAL A 537 47.70 54.33 -32.95
C VAL A 537 48.68 55.42 -33.32
N VAL A 538 49.75 55.59 -32.53
CA VAL A 538 50.86 56.50 -32.84
C VAL A 538 52.08 55.66 -33.17
N LYS A 539 52.68 55.88 -34.34
CA LYS A 539 53.93 55.23 -34.77
C LYS A 539 55.08 56.22 -34.72
#